data_AF-A0A533RUS2-F1
#
_entry.id   AF-A0A533RUS2-F1
#
_cell.length_a   1.000
_cell.length_b   1.000
_cell.length_c   1.000
_cell.angle_alpha   90.00
_cell.angle_beta   90.00
_cell.angle_gamma   90.00
#
_symmetry.space_group_name_H-M   'P 1'
#
loop_
_entity.id
_entity.type
_entity.pdbx_description
1 polymer ?
#
loop_
_entity_poly.entity_id
_entity_poly.type
_entity_poly.pdbx_seq_one_letter_code
_entity_poly.pdbx_strand_id
1 'polypeptide(L)'
;MKDIGRANFRMKIRTYPHHVLRENKQATGAGADRVSEGMRLSFGKPVGSAARVQPRQKVISVFTTPPYIDKAKVALSHGAHKLPSPCRILIE
;
A
#
# COMPACT_ATOMS: atom_id res chain seq x y z
N MET A 1 -13.41 -13.04 9.51
CA MET A 1 -14.87 -12.84 9.71
C MET A 1 -15.41 -13.52 10.97
N LYS A 2 -14.67 -14.46 11.56
CA LYS A 2 -15.15 -15.36 12.61
C LYS A 2 -15.15 -14.77 14.04
N ASP A 3 -14.39 -13.69 14.32
CA ASP A 3 -14.15 -13.26 15.71
C ASP A 3 -15.02 -12.11 16.24
N ILE A 4 -15.46 -11.20 15.37
CA ILE A 4 -16.11 -9.95 15.78
C ILE A 4 -17.40 -9.69 14.99
N GLY A 5 -17.61 -10.33 13.84
CA GLY A 5 -18.76 -10.06 12.96
C GLY A 5 -18.62 -8.76 12.16
N ARG A 6 -19.28 -8.68 10.99
CA ARG A 6 -19.15 -7.54 10.05
C ARG A 6 -19.73 -6.22 10.58
N ALA A 7 -20.75 -6.28 11.43
CA ALA A 7 -21.44 -5.07 11.93
C ALA A 7 -20.68 -4.35 13.05
N ASN A 8 -19.71 -5.00 13.67
CA ASN A 8 -19.08 -4.54 14.90
C ASN A 8 -17.79 -3.73 14.69
N PHE A 9 -17.38 -3.53 13.43
CA PHE A 9 -16.23 -2.69 13.10
C PHE A 9 -16.42 -1.96 11.76
N ARG A 10 -15.72 -0.85 11.60
CA ARG A 10 -15.57 -0.14 10.33
C ARG A 10 -14.10 0.12 10.07
N MET A 11 -13.58 -0.41 8.97
CA MET A 11 -12.22 -0.12 8.52
C MET A 11 -12.24 0.97 7.44
N LYS A 12 -11.31 1.92 7.53
CA LYS A 12 -11.09 2.98 6.55
C LYS A 12 -9.62 3.02 6.15
N ILE A 13 -9.34 2.78 4.87
CA ILE A 13 -8.05 3.11 4.25
C ILE A 13 -8.07 4.61 3.96
N ARG A 14 -7.04 5.34 4.41
CA ARG A 14 -7.01 6.81 4.32
C ARG A 14 -6.14 7.33 3.19
N THR A 15 -5.14 6.56 2.77
CA THR A 15 -4.19 6.95 1.73
C THR A 15 -4.63 6.42 0.37
N TYR A 16 -4.41 7.22 -0.67
CA TYR A 16 -4.76 6.89 -2.05
C TYR A 16 -3.52 6.91 -2.95
N PRO A 17 -3.40 5.97 -3.90
CA PRO A 17 -2.22 5.84 -4.74
C PRO A 17 -2.29 6.77 -5.96
N HIS A 18 -2.02 8.06 -5.75
CA HIS A 18 -2.05 9.05 -6.85
C HIS A 18 -0.74 9.16 -7.63
N HIS A 19 0.37 8.62 -7.12
CA HIS A 19 1.68 8.78 -7.75
C HIS A 19 1.97 7.68 -8.77
N VAL A 20 2.15 8.03 -10.04
CA VAL A 20 2.42 7.07 -11.11
C VAL A 20 3.91 6.72 -11.16
N LEU A 21 4.22 5.44 -11.00
CA LEU A 21 5.56 4.89 -11.17
C LEU A 21 5.78 4.59 -12.65
N ARG A 22 6.95 4.97 -13.15
CA ARG A 22 7.37 4.73 -14.53
C ARG A 22 8.66 3.92 -14.53
N GLU A 23 8.76 3.00 -15.48
CA GLU A 23 9.92 2.14 -15.64
C GLU A 23 10.39 2.15 -17.09
N ASN A 24 11.71 2.23 -17.28
CA ASN A 24 12.33 1.99 -18.59
C ASN A 24 12.63 0.50 -18.72
N LYS A 25 11.59 -0.29 -18.99
CA LYS A 25 11.71 -1.74 -19.13
C LYS A 25 12.42 -2.08 -20.45
N GLN A 26 13.51 -2.84 -20.36
CA GLN A 26 14.17 -3.42 -21.52
C GLN A 26 13.33 -4.60 -22.02
N ALA A 27 12.89 -4.56 -23.28
CA ALA A 27 12.22 -5.69 -23.89
C ALA A 27 13.26 -6.69 -24.39
N THR A 28 13.04 -7.97 -24.14
CA THR A 28 13.88 -9.06 -24.63
C THR A 28 13.12 -9.87 -25.67
N GLY A 29 13.80 -10.27 -26.75
CA GLY A 29 13.22 -11.04 -27.87
C GLY A 29 13.48 -10.39 -29.24
N ALA A 30 13.58 -11.20 -30.29
CA ALA A 30 13.83 -10.69 -31.64
C ALA A 30 12.67 -9.79 -32.11
N GLY A 31 12.97 -8.57 -32.57
CA GLY A 31 11.97 -7.62 -33.06
C GLY A 31 11.20 -6.85 -31.97
N ALA A 32 11.56 -6.97 -30.69
CA ALA A 32 10.93 -6.18 -29.64
C ALA A 32 11.47 -4.73 -29.63
N ASP A 33 10.56 -3.78 -29.44
CA ASP A 33 10.87 -2.36 -29.31
C ASP A 33 11.75 -2.15 -28.05
N ARG A 34 12.94 -1.56 -28.22
CA ARG A 34 14.02 -1.32 -27.22
C ARG A 34 15.03 -2.42 -26.91
N VAL A 35 15.16 -3.48 -27.71
CA VAL A 35 16.15 -4.56 -27.47
C VAL A 35 17.61 -4.05 -27.52
N SER A 36 17.90 -3.08 -28.39
CA SER A 36 19.28 -2.61 -28.67
C SER A 36 19.55 -1.15 -28.31
N GLU A 37 18.57 -0.44 -27.73
CA GLU A 37 18.67 1.02 -27.51
C GLU A 37 19.33 1.41 -26.17
N GLY A 38 19.48 0.48 -25.24
CA GLY A 38 20.07 0.72 -23.93
C GLY A 38 19.38 1.87 -23.18
N MET A 39 20.14 2.93 -22.89
CA MET A 39 19.64 4.13 -22.16
C MET A 39 19.19 5.27 -23.08
N ARG A 40 19.22 5.10 -24.41
CA ARG A 40 18.70 6.10 -25.35
C ARG A 40 17.17 6.18 -25.19
N LEU A 41 16.60 7.39 -25.20
CA LEU A 41 15.15 7.63 -25.03
C LEU A 41 14.57 6.95 -23.77
N SER A 42 15.28 7.04 -22.65
CA SER A 42 15.04 6.31 -21.39
C SER A 42 13.78 6.72 -20.61
N PHE A 43 12.91 7.57 -21.17
CA PHE A 43 11.68 7.93 -20.48
C PHE A 43 10.75 6.71 -20.35
N GLY A 44 10.42 6.38 -19.11
CA GLY A 44 9.69 5.17 -18.76
C GLY A 44 8.20 5.20 -19.10
N LYS A 45 7.65 4.00 -19.32
CA LYS A 45 6.21 3.77 -19.44
C LYS A 45 5.61 3.61 -18.04
N PRO A 46 4.34 4.02 -17.82
CA PRO A 46 3.68 3.83 -16.52
C PRO A 46 3.51 2.33 -16.23
N VAL A 47 3.91 1.90 -15.03
CA VAL A 47 3.85 0.48 -14.61
C VAL A 47 2.97 0.26 -13.39
N GLY A 48 2.74 1.29 -12.57
CA GLY A 48 1.93 1.17 -11.38
C GLY A 48 1.70 2.51 -10.70
N SER A 49 0.98 2.48 -9.58
CA SER A 49 0.69 3.65 -8.76
C SER A 49 1.10 3.39 -7.31
N ALA A 50 1.66 4.40 -6.65
CA ALA A 50 2.05 4.36 -5.24
C ALA A 50 1.35 5.45 -4.43
N ALA A 51 1.10 5.16 -3.16
CA ALA A 51 0.67 6.16 -2.20
C ALA A 51 1.91 6.81 -1.56
N ARG A 52 1.97 8.14 -1.58
CA ARG A 52 2.99 8.88 -0.83
C ARG A 52 2.51 9.08 0.60
N VAL A 53 3.33 8.69 1.57
CA VAL A 53 3.01 8.77 3.00
C VAL A 53 4.09 9.57 3.72
N GLN A 54 3.68 10.49 4.58
CA GLN A 54 4.57 11.29 5.44
C GLN A 54 4.69 10.67 6.85
N PRO A 55 5.75 10.99 7.60
CA PRO A 55 5.86 10.58 9.01
C PRO A 55 4.62 10.98 9.81
N ARG A 56 4.15 10.07 10.67
CA ARG A 56 2.96 10.25 11.54
C ARG A 56 1.62 10.42 10.80
N GLN A 57 1.57 10.21 9.48
CA GLN A 57 0.32 10.19 8.73
C GLN A 57 -0.48 8.91 9.01
N LYS A 58 -1.80 9.05 9.22
CA LYS A 58 -2.71 7.92 9.40
C LYS A 58 -2.92 7.20 8.06
N VAL A 59 -2.54 5.92 7.98
CA VAL A 59 -2.70 5.07 6.77
C VAL A 59 -4.00 4.27 6.82
N ILE A 60 -4.25 3.59 7.94
CA ILE A 60 -5.45 2.78 8.18
C ILE A 60 -6.10 3.26 9.47
N SER A 61 -7.42 3.32 9.51
CA SER A 61 -8.19 3.48 10.74
C SER A 61 -9.22 2.38 10.88
N VAL A 62 -9.38 1.88 12.09
CA VAL A 62 -10.41 0.91 12.45
C VAL A 62 -11.23 1.51 13.58
N PHE A 63 -12.54 1.58 13.38
CA PHE A 63 -13.51 1.98 14.39
C PHE A 63 -14.19 0.73 14.91
N THR A 64 -14.29 0.59 16.22
CA THR A 64 -14.88 -0.58 16.88
C THR A 64 -15.40 -0.17 18.27
N THR A 65 -16.20 -1.02 18.90
CA THR A 65 -16.64 -0.83 20.29
C THR A 65 -15.56 -1.27 21.29
N PRO A 66 -15.59 -0.77 22.55
CA PRO A 66 -14.58 -1.08 23.57
C PRO A 66 -14.24 -2.56 23.78
N PRO A 67 -15.21 -3.51 23.75
CA PRO A 67 -14.93 -4.93 23.93
C PRO A 67 -13.99 -5.55 22.89
N TYR A 68 -13.82 -4.91 21.74
CA TYR A 68 -13.08 -5.45 20.60
C TYR A 68 -11.78 -4.71 20.29
N ILE A 69 -11.36 -3.77 21.15
CA ILE A 69 -10.15 -2.97 20.95
C ILE A 69 -8.91 -3.87 20.80
N ASP A 70 -8.75 -4.88 21.64
CA ASP A 70 -7.56 -5.73 21.60
C ASP A 70 -7.49 -6.59 20.34
N LYS A 71 -8.64 -7.08 19.87
CA LYS A 71 -8.72 -7.77 18.58
C LYS A 71 -8.38 -6.81 17.42
N ALA A 72 -8.82 -5.55 17.48
CA ALA A 72 -8.50 -4.55 16.47
C ALA A 72 -6.99 -4.19 16.44
N LYS A 73 -6.33 -4.11 17.61
CA LYS A 73 -4.87 -3.90 17.70
C LYS A 73 -4.09 -5.02 17.01
N VAL A 74 -4.44 -6.28 17.30
CA VAL A 74 -3.79 -7.45 16.69
C VAL A 74 -3.97 -7.42 15.17
N ALA A 75 -5.20 -7.14 14.69
CA ALA A 75 -5.47 -7.02 13.26
C ALA A 75 -4.65 -5.91 12.58
N LEU A 76 -4.52 -4.74 13.20
CA LEU A 76 -3.68 -3.65 12.70
C LEU A 76 -2.18 -4.01 12.71
N SER A 77 -1.72 -4.78 13.69
CA SER A 77 -0.33 -5.26 13.77
C SER A 77 -0.01 -6.21 12.60
N HIS A 78 -0.89 -7.14 12.28
CA HIS A 78 -0.73 -8.00 11.09
C HIS A 78 -0.71 -7.19 9.79
N GLY A 79 -1.53 -6.14 9.69
CA GLY A 79 -1.50 -5.22 8.56
C GLY A 79 -0.18 -4.45 8.45
N ALA A 80 0.38 -4.02 9.59
CA ALA A 80 1.66 -3.30 9.64
C ALA A 80 2.82 -4.12 9.06
N HIS A 81 2.85 -5.44 9.25
CA HIS A 81 3.88 -6.31 8.65
C HIS A 81 3.87 -6.36 7.12
N LYS A 82 2.80 -5.85 6.47
CA LYS A 82 2.71 -5.76 5.01
C LYS A 82 3.19 -4.43 4.45
N LEU A 83 3.48 -3.46 5.33
CA LEU A 83 3.98 -2.15 4.95
C LEU A 83 5.51 -2.15 5.08
N PRO A 84 6.22 -1.53 4.13
CA PRO A 84 7.69 -1.45 4.17
C PRO A 84 8.20 -0.47 5.24
N SER A 85 7.35 0.44 5.71
CA SER A 85 7.71 1.47 6.70
C SER A 85 7.39 1.04 8.14
N PRO A 86 8.17 1.47 9.14
CA PRO A 86 7.83 1.24 10.54
C PRO A 86 6.48 1.89 10.86
N CYS A 87 5.59 1.13 11.48
CA CYS A 87 4.23 1.55 11.80
C CYS A 87 4.02 1.60 13.32
N ARG A 88 3.22 2.55 13.78
CA ARG A 88 2.78 2.63 15.18
C ARG A 88 1.26 2.63 15.24
N ILE A 89 0.70 1.83 16.14
CA ILE A 89 -0.73 1.81 16.42
C ILE A 89 -1.02 2.81 17.53
N LEU A 90 -1.99 3.70 17.30
CA LEU A 90 -2.47 4.68 18.26
C LEU A 90 -3.96 4.41 18.49
N ILE A 91 -4.39 4.50 19.75
CA ILE A 91 -5.79 4.44 20.15
C ILE A 91 -6.22 5.88 20.38
N GLU A 92 -7.31 6.28 19.73
CA GLU A 92 -7.95 7.60 19.85
C GLU A 92 -9.34 7.45 20.43
#